data_AF-A0A3D3V8I1-F1
#
_entry.id   AF-A0A3D3V8I1-F1
#
_cell.length_a   1.000
_cell.length_b   1.000
_cell.length_c   1.000
_cell.angle_alpha   90.00
_cell.angle_beta   90.00
_cell.angle_gamma   90.00
#
_symmetry.space_group_name_H-M   'P 1'
#
loop_
_entity.id
_entity.type
_entity.pdbx_description
1 polymer ?
#
loop_
_entity_poly.entity_id
_entity_poly.type
_entity_poly.pdbx_seq_one_letter_code
_entity_poly.pdbx_strand_id
1 'polypeptide(L)'
;MEETMMANRKLKYWGWGYEDTGLDADETRSLMATFANGFDIQASRDGSFPSLDAIELPTCRLDISAALSKVCTDDKFERVYHAFGQSQADSIRTYNGDFEHAPDVVAFP
;
A
#
# COMPACT_ATOMS: atom_id res chain seq x y z
N MET A 1 22.96 13.41 -7.68
CA MET A 1 23.15 12.49 -6.53
C MET A 1 21.90 12.40 -5.66
N GLU A 2 21.23 13.53 -5.40
CA GLU A 2 19.95 13.58 -4.66
C GLU A 2 18.73 13.10 -5.50
N GLU A 3 18.75 13.38 -6.80
CA GLU A 3 17.71 12.96 -7.77
C GLU A 3 17.59 11.44 -7.91
N THR A 4 18.73 10.72 -7.86
CA THR A 4 18.79 9.25 -7.91
C THR A 4 18.35 8.60 -6.59
N MET A 5 18.45 9.32 -5.46
CA MET A 5 17.98 8.87 -4.15
C MET A 5 16.46 9.10 -3.98
N MET A 6 15.88 10.14 -4.59
CA MET A 6 14.42 10.31 -4.64
C MET A 6 13.74 9.27 -5.53
N ALA A 7 14.42 8.84 -6.61
CA ALA A 7 13.86 7.90 -7.59
C ALA A 7 13.52 6.50 -7.03
N ASN A 8 13.91 6.16 -5.80
CA ASN A 8 13.70 4.84 -5.22
C ASN A 8 12.89 4.84 -3.91
N ARG A 9 12.18 5.95 -3.60
CA ARG A 9 11.31 6.02 -2.44
C ARG A 9 9.98 5.34 -2.74
N LYS A 10 9.62 4.35 -1.93
CA LYS A 10 8.36 3.62 -2.08
C LYS A 10 7.19 4.38 -1.47
N LEU A 11 6.11 4.45 -2.23
CA LEU A 11 4.83 4.94 -1.72
C LEU A 11 4.13 3.84 -0.95
N LYS A 12 3.37 4.22 0.07
CA LYS A 12 2.54 3.27 0.82
C LYS A 12 1.38 2.82 -0.07
N TYR A 13 1.26 1.52 -0.31
CA TYR A 13 0.02 0.98 -0.89
C TYR A 13 -1.16 1.02 0.10
N TRP A 14 -0.87 1.17 1.39
CA TRP A 14 -1.84 1.16 2.47
C TRP A 14 -2.24 2.54 2.99
N GLY A 15 -1.74 3.61 2.38
CA GLY A 15 -2.02 4.95 2.87
C GLY A 15 -1.33 6.06 2.09
N TRP A 16 -1.31 7.24 2.69
CA TRP A 16 -0.76 8.43 2.08
C TRP A 16 0.76 8.57 2.31
N GLY A 17 1.46 9.01 1.26
CA GLY A 17 2.88 9.35 1.32
C GLY A 17 3.82 8.15 1.20
N TYR A 18 5.05 8.34 1.63
CA TYR A 18 6.14 7.36 1.47
C TYR A 18 6.26 6.43 2.68
N GLU A 19 6.74 5.21 2.48
CA GLU A 19 6.91 4.20 3.53
C GLU A 19 7.85 4.67 4.66
N ASP A 20 8.84 5.49 4.34
CA ASP A 20 9.82 6.08 5.26
C ASP A 20 9.30 7.32 6.01
N THR A 21 8.04 7.70 5.81
CA THR A 21 7.40 8.85 6.47
C THR A 21 6.24 8.40 7.34
N GLY A 22 5.94 9.13 8.42
CA GLY A 22 4.83 8.81 9.32
C GLY A 22 5.11 9.31 10.72
N LEU A 23 4.16 9.02 11.62
CA LEU A 23 4.35 9.28 13.03
C LEU A 23 5.33 8.25 13.61
N ASP A 24 6.22 8.72 14.48
CA ASP A 24 7.03 7.81 15.28
C ASP A 24 6.21 7.15 16.41
N ALA A 25 6.87 6.33 17.23
CA ALA A 25 6.21 5.58 18.28
C ALA A 25 5.62 6.47 19.39
N ASP A 26 6.26 7.60 19.71
CA ASP A 26 5.82 8.51 20.76
C ASP A 26 4.71 9.44 20.23
N GLU A 27 4.84 9.93 19.00
CA GLU A 27 3.79 10.67 18.30
C GLU A 27 2.53 9.81 18.12
N THR A 28 2.68 8.54 17.72
CA THR A 28 1.57 7.59 17.63
C THR A 28 0.90 7.40 18.98
N ARG A 29 1.67 7.21 20.06
CA ARG A 29 1.13 7.06 21.42
C ARG A 29 0.36 8.31 21.86
N SER A 30 0.88 9.49 21.57
CA SER A 30 0.25 10.78 21.87
C SER A 30 -1.08 10.95 21.12
N LEU A 31 -1.11 10.61 19.84
CA LEU A 31 -2.33 10.64 19.02
C LEU A 31 -3.38 9.66 19.55
N MET A 32 -2.99 8.43 19.90
CA MET A 32 -3.92 7.44 20.47
C MET A 32 -4.49 7.89 21.81
N ALA A 33 -3.68 8.51 22.68
CA ALA A 33 -4.16 9.07 23.95
C ALA A 33 -5.17 10.20 23.72
N THR A 34 -5.01 11.01 22.67
CA THR A 34 -5.96 12.07 22.30
C THR A 34 -7.32 11.48 21.92
N PHE A 35 -7.34 10.41 21.10
CA PHE A 35 -8.57 9.71 20.73
C PHE A 35 -9.25 9.03 21.92
N ALA A 36 -8.47 8.35 22.77
CA ALA A 36 -8.99 7.66 23.95
C ALA A 36 -9.60 8.64 24.95
N ASN A 37 -8.88 9.69 25.34
CA ASN A 37 -9.31 10.61 26.39
C ASN A 37 -10.35 11.63 25.92
N GLY A 38 -10.28 12.04 24.65
CA GLY A 38 -11.15 13.08 24.10
C GLY A 38 -12.45 12.55 23.49
N PHE A 39 -12.42 11.32 22.97
CA PHE A 39 -13.51 10.78 22.14
C PHE A 39 -13.95 9.36 22.54
N ASP A 40 -13.32 8.75 23.56
CA ASP A 40 -13.55 7.35 23.98
C ASP A 40 -13.36 6.33 22.83
N ILE A 41 -12.49 6.69 21.87
CA ILE A 41 -12.14 5.81 20.74
C ILE A 41 -10.87 5.06 21.11
N GLN A 42 -11.01 3.75 21.34
CA GLN A 42 -9.90 2.84 21.55
C GLN A 42 -9.52 2.14 20.25
N ALA A 43 -8.22 1.93 20.03
CA ALA A 43 -7.75 1.13 18.91
C ALA A 43 -8.31 -0.31 19.00
N SER A 44 -8.91 -0.80 17.92
CA SER A 44 -9.56 -2.13 17.89
C SER A 44 -8.61 -3.30 17.63
N ARG A 45 -7.37 -3.00 17.22
CA ARG A 45 -6.28 -3.94 16.97
C ARG A 45 -4.94 -3.21 17.06
N ASP A 46 -3.85 -3.97 17.12
CA ASP A 46 -2.47 -3.46 17.07
C ASP A 46 -2.10 -2.71 15.78
N GLY A 47 -3.04 -2.55 14.85
CA GLY A 47 -2.97 -1.55 13.78
C GLY A 47 -1.91 -1.86 12.72
N SER A 48 -1.33 -3.07 12.73
CA SER A 48 -0.38 -3.44 11.68
C SER A 48 -1.14 -3.66 10.38
N PHE A 49 -0.85 -2.84 9.38
CA PHE A 49 -1.28 -3.11 8.00
C PHE A 49 -0.73 -4.47 7.55
N PRO A 50 -1.49 -5.24 6.75
CA PRO A 50 -0.98 -6.49 6.21
C PRO A 50 0.27 -6.19 5.39
N SER A 51 1.38 -6.88 5.72
CA SER A 51 2.58 -6.84 4.91
C SER A 51 2.29 -7.31 3.49
N LEU A 52 3.05 -6.83 2.51
CA LEU A 52 2.87 -7.23 1.11
C LEU A 52 2.87 -8.75 0.93
N ASP A 53 3.68 -9.49 1.70
CA ASP A 53 3.74 -10.94 1.67
C ASP A 53 2.46 -11.63 2.15
N ALA A 54 1.70 -11.00 3.04
CA ALA A 54 0.45 -11.51 3.57
C ALA A 54 -0.76 -11.24 2.65
N ILE A 55 -0.57 -10.41 1.62
CA ILE A 55 -1.60 -10.15 0.61
C ILE A 55 -1.54 -11.26 -0.43
N GLU A 56 -2.63 -12.00 -0.57
CA GLU A 56 -2.79 -12.98 -1.65
C GLU A 56 -3.35 -12.30 -2.89
N LEU A 57 -2.71 -12.52 -4.03
CA LEU A 57 -3.19 -12.04 -5.32
C LEU A 57 -3.65 -13.22 -6.18
N PRO A 58 -4.68 -13.04 -7.02
CA PRO A 58 -4.93 -13.96 -8.12
C PRO A 58 -3.65 -14.14 -8.96
N THR A 59 -3.43 -15.36 -9.46
CA THR A 59 -2.35 -15.62 -10.43
C THR A 59 -2.54 -14.72 -11.65
N CYS A 60 -1.45 -14.08 -12.11
CA CYS A 60 -1.49 -13.26 -13.31
C CYS A 60 -1.98 -14.11 -14.50
N ARG A 61 -3.03 -13.63 -15.17
CA ARG A 61 -3.70 -14.35 -16.27
C ARG A 61 -3.14 -14.00 -17.65
N LEU A 62 -2.22 -13.04 -17.72
CA LEU A 62 -1.67 -12.50 -18.97
C LEU A 62 -0.16 -12.75 -19.01
N ASP A 63 0.34 -13.16 -20.17
CA ASP A 63 1.77 -13.21 -20.43
C ASP A 63 2.25 -11.89 -21.04
N ILE A 64 3.25 -11.27 -20.42
CA ILE A 64 3.87 -10.06 -20.97
C ILE A 64 4.72 -10.43 -22.18
N SER A 65 4.30 -9.99 -23.37
CA SER A 65 5.05 -10.25 -24.60
C SER A 65 6.42 -9.55 -24.58
N ALA A 66 7.41 -10.12 -25.28
CA ALA A 66 8.76 -9.55 -25.37
C ALA A 66 8.78 -8.11 -25.93
N ALA A 67 7.79 -7.73 -26.73
CA ALA A 67 7.67 -6.37 -27.26
C ALA A 67 7.27 -5.35 -26.16
N LEU A 68 6.59 -5.79 -25.10
CA LEU A 68 6.08 -4.95 -24.02
C LEU A 68 6.88 -5.11 -22.71
N SER A 69 7.81 -6.04 -22.63
CA SER A 69 8.56 -6.36 -21.39
C SER A 69 9.41 -5.22 -20.83
N LYS A 70 9.59 -4.14 -21.59
CA LYS A 70 10.32 -2.93 -21.13
C LYS A 70 9.43 -1.91 -20.45
N VAL A 71 8.11 -1.99 -20.66
CA VAL A 71 7.13 -1.00 -20.17
C VAL A 71 6.03 -1.65 -19.35
N CYS A 72 5.93 -2.98 -19.30
CA CYS A 72 4.93 -3.70 -18.52
C CYS A 72 5.59 -4.55 -17.43
N THR A 73 4.91 -4.67 -16.30
CA THR A 73 5.31 -5.52 -15.17
C THR A 73 4.09 -6.19 -14.54
N ASP A 74 4.28 -7.39 -14.03
CA ASP A 74 3.34 -8.15 -13.21
C ASP A 74 3.81 -8.26 -11.74
N ASP A 75 4.76 -7.40 -11.34
CA ASP A 75 5.29 -7.34 -9.98
C ASP A 75 4.18 -7.18 -8.92
N LYS A 76 4.32 -7.91 -7.81
CA LYS A 76 3.31 -7.97 -6.75
C LYS A 76 3.04 -6.59 -6.13
N PHE A 77 4.09 -5.81 -5.87
CA PHE A 77 3.93 -4.46 -5.29
C PHE A 77 3.16 -3.58 -6.27
N GLU A 78 3.53 -3.58 -7.54
CA GLU A 78 2.88 -2.73 -8.55
C GLU A 78 1.40 -3.10 -8.71
N ARG A 79 1.08 -4.39 -8.74
CA ARG A 79 -0.32 -4.86 -8.82
C ARG A 79 -1.14 -4.43 -7.60
N VAL A 80 -0.57 -4.50 -6.40
CA VAL A 80 -1.22 -4.05 -5.15
C VAL A 80 -1.38 -2.53 -5.13
N TYR A 81 -0.31 -1.80 -5.44
CA TYR A 81 -0.28 -0.34 -5.39
C TYR A 81 -1.26 0.29 -6.41
N HIS A 82 -1.40 -0.32 -7.58
CA HIS A 82 -2.31 0.14 -8.64
C HIS A 82 -3.73 -0.45 -8.58
N ALA A 83 -4.07 -1.25 -7.58
CA ALA A 83 -5.41 -1.82 -7.44
C ALA A 83 -6.45 -0.79 -6.98
N PHE A 84 -6.05 0.14 -6.11
CA PHE A 84 -6.97 1.05 -5.43
C PHE A 84 -6.43 2.49 -5.33
N GLY A 85 -7.34 3.41 -5.04
CA GLY A 85 -7.00 4.76 -4.62
C GLY A 85 -6.71 4.86 -3.13
N GLN A 86 -6.95 6.05 -2.57
CA GLN A 86 -6.73 6.35 -1.15
C GLN A 86 -8.01 6.83 -0.45
N SER A 87 -9.17 6.38 -0.94
CA SER A 87 -10.44 6.62 -0.28
C SER A 87 -10.60 5.73 0.96
N GLN A 88 -11.49 6.09 1.88
CA GLN A 88 -11.71 5.28 3.09
C GLN A 88 -12.16 3.85 2.77
N ALA A 89 -13.01 3.66 1.75
CA ALA A 89 -13.45 2.33 1.33
C ALA A 89 -12.28 1.49 0.79
N ASP A 90 -11.38 2.12 0.02
CA ASP A 90 -10.16 1.48 -0.49
C ASP A 90 -9.23 1.08 0.65
N SER A 91 -8.99 1.97 1.62
CA SER A 91 -8.16 1.66 2.79
C SER A 91 -8.71 0.47 3.58
N ILE A 92 -10.04 0.36 3.72
CA ILE A 92 -10.68 -0.78 4.38
C ILE A 92 -10.45 -2.08 3.60
N ARG A 93 -10.58 -2.06 2.25
CA ARG A 93 -10.30 -3.23 1.40
C ARG A 93 -8.85 -3.67 1.48
N THR A 94 -7.91 -2.73 1.32
CA THR A 94 -6.47 -2.98 1.49
C THR A 94 -6.19 -3.60 2.85
N TYR A 95 -6.83 -3.09 3.90
CA TYR A 95 -6.62 -3.59 5.25
C TYR A 95 -7.24 -4.97 5.52
N ASN A 96 -8.26 -5.35 4.75
CA ASN A 96 -8.84 -6.69 4.75
C ASN A 96 -8.12 -7.65 3.80
N GLY A 97 -7.13 -7.17 3.02
CA GLY A 97 -6.45 -7.99 2.02
C GLY A 97 -7.33 -8.35 0.82
N ASP A 98 -8.38 -7.57 0.56
CA ASP A 98 -9.33 -7.83 -0.53
C ASP A 98 -8.79 -7.31 -1.86
N PHE A 99 -8.02 -8.15 -2.56
CA PHE A 99 -7.38 -7.86 -3.86
C PHE A 99 -7.84 -8.81 -4.98
N GLU A 100 -9.06 -9.37 -4.86
CA GLU A 100 -9.61 -10.32 -5.85
C GLU A 100 -9.61 -9.77 -7.28
N HIS A 101 -9.70 -8.46 -7.44
CA HIS A 101 -9.76 -7.77 -8.73
C HIS A 101 -8.56 -6.86 -8.98
N ALA A 102 -7.41 -7.13 -8.36
CA ALA A 102 -6.17 -6.43 -8.67
C ALA A 102 -5.80 -6.60 -10.17
N PRO A 103 -5.17 -5.59 -10.80
CA PRO A 103 -4.71 -5.71 -12.17
C PRO A 103 -3.73 -6.87 -12.33
N ASP A 104 -3.75 -7.51 -13.50
CA ASP A 104 -2.76 -8.54 -13.85
C ASP A 104 -1.40 -7.92 -14.18
N VAL A 105 -1.41 -6.82 -14.94
CA VAL A 105 -0.21 -6.15 -15.46
C VAL A 105 -0.37 -4.64 -15.32
N VAL A 106 0.71 -3.96 -14.92
CA VAL A 106 0.82 -2.50 -14.87
C VAL A 106 1.76 -2.03 -15.98
N ALA A 107 1.40 -0.95 -16.67
CA ALA A 107 2.20 -0.37 -17.76
C ALA A 107 2.72 1.02 -17.40
N PHE A 108 3.99 1.27 -17.72
CA PHE A 108 4.75 2.51 -17.59
C PHE A 108 5.20 2.97 -18.98
N PRO A 109 4.32 3.63 -19.75
CA PRO A 109 4.58 4.03 -21.14
C PRO A 109 5.58 5.17 -21.29
#